data_AF-A0A2Z3GI70-F1
#
_entry.id   AF-A0A2Z3GI70-F1
#
_cell.length_a   1.000
_cell.length_b   1.000
_cell.length_c   1.000
_cell.angle_alpha   90.00
_cell.angle_beta   90.00
_cell.angle_gamma   90.00
#
_symmetry.space_group_name_H-M   'P 1'
#
loop_
_entity.id
_entity.type
_entity.pdbx_description
1 polymer ?
#
loop_
_entity_poly.entity_id
_entity_poly.type
_entity_poly.pdbx_seq_one_letter_code
_entity_poly.pdbx_strand_id
1 'polypeptide(L)'
;MLLALFAAVAPVAAGHAQARGGALPEAPAASYRGQSFPQQRTPIEQLPLGGQAEILRLETLLDQAYAGLTASPTAAVFPPILAEAVAQAAEQAAAVEPTWNQDAYRREAAFYAAEEARRHPAKPQR
;
A
#
# COMPACT_ATOMS: atom_id res chain seq x y z
N MET A 1 -35.68 -25.68 -46.64
CA MET A 1 -35.12 -24.39 -47.09
C MET A 1 -35.21 -23.45 -45.90
N LEU A 2 -34.11 -23.05 -45.25
CA LEU A 2 -33.11 -22.11 -45.74
C LEU A 2 -31.71 -22.44 -45.16
N LEU A 3 -30.68 -22.23 -45.97
CA LEU A 3 -29.24 -22.30 -45.67
C LEU A 3 -28.73 -20.96 -45.10
N ALA A 4 -27.73 -21.01 -44.19
CA ALA A 4 -26.51 -20.17 -44.08
C ALA A 4 -25.95 -20.30 -42.64
N LEU A 5 -24.90 -21.05 -42.28
CA LEU A 5 -23.44 -20.99 -42.59
C LEU A 5 -22.74 -19.67 -42.21
N PHE A 6 -21.91 -19.71 -41.15
CA PHE A 6 -20.54 -19.15 -41.02
C PHE A 6 -19.89 -19.77 -39.75
N ALA A 7 -18.95 -20.74 -39.90
CA ALA A 7 -17.49 -20.60 -39.87
C ALA A 7 -16.94 -20.25 -38.45
N ALA A 8 -16.48 -21.21 -37.65
CA ALA A 8 -15.16 -21.87 -37.63
C ALA A 8 -14.05 -21.08 -36.91
N VAL A 9 -13.51 -21.70 -35.85
CA VAL A 9 -12.07 -21.90 -35.51
C VAL A 9 -11.89 -21.94 -33.98
N ALA A 10 -11.37 -23.07 -33.50
CA ALA A 10 -10.59 -23.22 -32.25
C ALA A 10 -9.28 -23.97 -32.66
N PRO A 11 -8.22 -24.16 -31.83
CA PRO A 11 -7.97 -23.77 -30.43
C PRO A 11 -6.49 -23.33 -30.11
N VAL A 12 -6.12 -23.17 -28.82
CA VAL A 12 -4.75 -23.23 -28.18
C VAL A 12 -3.84 -21.99 -28.41
N ALA A 13 -2.99 -21.44 -27.51
CA ALA A 13 -2.53 -21.67 -26.13
C ALA A 13 -1.96 -20.35 -25.54
N ALA A 14 -2.05 -20.22 -24.21
CA ALA A 14 -1.00 -19.78 -23.29
C ALA A 14 -1.73 -19.53 -21.95
N GLY A 15 -1.79 -20.46 -21.01
CA GLY A 15 -0.63 -21.10 -20.40
C GLY A 15 -0.08 -20.18 -19.31
N HIS A 16 -0.79 -20.04 -18.21
CA HIS A 16 -0.20 -19.83 -16.87
C HIS A 16 -1.10 -20.53 -15.85
N ALA A 17 -0.83 -21.82 -15.67
CA ALA A 17 -1.17 -22.52 -14.46
C ALA A 17 -0.23 -22.07 -13.32
N GLN A 18 -0.78 -22.12 -12.10
CA GLN A 18 -0.11 -22.11 -10.79
C GLN A 18 0.45 -20.75 -10.32
N ALA A 19 0.15 -20.32 -9.09
CA ALA A 19 0.30 -21.13 -7.88
C ALA A 19 -0.87 -21.03 -6.89
N ARG A 20 -1.27 -22.21 -6.38
CA ARG A 20 -1.72 -22.35 -4.98
C ARG A 20 -0.53 -21.96 -4.09
N GLY A 21 -0.53 -20.73 -3.60
CA GLY A 21 0.02 -20.39 -2.30
C GLY A 21 -1.14 -19.77 -1.55
N GLY A 22 -1.37 -20.13 -0.29
CA GLY A 22 -2.37 -19.45 0.52
C GLY A 22 -2.04 -17.96 0.51
N ALA A 23 -2.78 -17.19 -0.28
CA ALA A 23 -2.64 -15.76 -0.31
C ALA A 23 -2.97 -15.29 1.10
N LEU A 24 -1.96 -14.77 1.80
CA LEU A 24 -2.20 -13.89 2.93
C LEU A 24 -3.28 -12.90 2.47
N PRO A 25 -4.34 -12.67 3.26
CA PRO A 25 -5.42 -11.79 2.86
C PRO A 25 -4.82 -10.49 2.32
N GLU A 26 -5.16 -10.18 1.07
CA GLU A 26 -4.65 -8.99 0.41
C GLU A 26 -5.07 -7.79 1.26
N ALA A 27 -4.09 -6.99 1.69
CA ALA A 27 -4.38 -5.83 2.51
C ALA A 27 -5.39 -4.94 1.75
N PRO A 28 -6.36 -4.32 2.45
CA PRO A 28 -7.26 -3.35 1.83
C PRO A 28 -6.45 -2.35 1.02
N ALA A 29 -6.91 -2.03 -0.19
CA ALA A 29 -6.17 -1.17 -1.11
C ALA A 29 -6.89 0.17 -1.28
N ALA A 30 -6.13 1.26 -1.25
CA ALA A 30 -6.56 2.57 -1.67
C ALA A 30 -6.11 2.82 -3.11
N SER A 31 -6.82 3.69 -3.82
CA SER A 31 -6.45 4.10 -5.18
C SER A 31 -6.28 5.62 -5.26
N TYR A 32 -5.16 6.06 -5.82
CA TYR A 32 -4.88 7.47 -6.08
C TYR A 32 -4.30 7.63 -7.48
N ARG A 33 -4.94 8.49 -8.30
CA ARG A 33 -4.54 8.75 -9.70
C ARG A 33 -4.33 7.48 -10.55
N GLY A 34 -5.19 6.48 -10.36
CA GLY A 34 -5.12 5.21 -11.10
C GLY A 34 -4.03 4.25 -10.63
N GLN A 35 -3.28 4.59 -9.57
CA GLN A 35 -2.37 3.67 -8.89
C GLN A 35 -3.00 3.16 -7.61
N SER A 36 -2.95 1.85 -7.39
CA SER A 36 -3.40 1.23 -6.15
C SER A 36 -2.22 0.95 -5.23
N PHE A 37 -2.42 1.15 -3.93
CA PHE A 37 -1.44 0.88 -2.89
C PHE A 37 -2.15 0.32 -1.65
N PRO A 38 -1.47 -0.48 -0.81
CA PRO A 38 -2.10 -1.01 0.40
C PRO A 38 -2.36 0.13 1.38
N GLN A 39 -3.52 0.09 2.02
CA GLN A 39 -3.90 0.95 3.14
C GLN A 39 -4.48 0.06 4.23
N GLN A 40 -3.58 -0.56 5.00
CA GLN A 40 -3.97 -1.51 6.04
C GLN A 40 -4.30 -0.76 7.33
N ARG A 41 -5.48 -1.01 7.90
CA ARG A 41 -5.86 -0.56 9.23
C ARG A 41 -6.32 -1.76 10.03
N THR A 42 -5.75 -1.98 11.19
CA THR A 42 -6.00 -3.18 11.98
C THR A 42 -7.06 -2.86 13.03
N PRO A 43 -8.21 -3.55 13.04
CA PRO A 43 -9.19 -3.41 14.12
C PRO A 43 -8.52 -3.66 15.47
N ILE A 44 -8.94 -2.91 16.50
CA ILE A 44 -8.28 -2.96 17.81
C ILE A 44 -8.31 -4.37 18.44
N GLU A 45 -9.33 -5.16 18.10
CA GLU A 45 -9.52 -6.54 18.54
C GLU A 45 -8.55 -7.53 17.88
N GLN A 46 -7.94 -7.14 16.77
CA GLN A 46 -6.98 -7.94 16.00
C GLN A 46 -5.53 -7.48 16.25
N LEU A 47 -5.34 -6.39 16.99
CA LEU A 47 -4.02 -5.89 17.34
C LEU A 47 -3.37 -6.77 18.42
N PRO A 48 -2.07 -7.08 18.29
CA PRO A 48 -1.34 -7.76 19.34
C PRO A 48 -1.26 -6.89 20.59
N LEU A 49 -1.45 -7.50 21.76
CA LEU A 49 -1.49 -6.77 23.04
C LEU A 49 -0.15 -6.11 23.38
N GLY A 50 0.98 -6.69 22.99
CA GLY A 50 2.31 -6.18 23.32
C GLY A 50 2.76 -4.97 22.49
N GLY A 51 2.15 -4.76 21.31
CA GLY A 51 2.53 -3.68 20.39
C GLY A 51 1.37 -2.82 19.91
N GLN A 52 0.22 -2.90 20.58
CA GLN A 52 -0.99 -2.20 20.15
C GLN A 52 -0.78 -0.69 20.01
N ALA A 53 -0.09 -0.06 20.96
CA ALA A 53 0.12 1.38 20.96
C ALA A 53 1.06 1.82 19.82
N GLU A 54 2.12 1.07 19.58
CA GLU A 54 3.11 1.31 18.53
C GLU A 54 2.51 1.12 17.15
N ILE A 55 1.70 0.07 16.96
CA ILE A 55 0.99 -0.19 15.71
C ILE A 55 -0.05 0.90 15.44
N LEU A 56 -0.87 1.28 16.43
CA LEU A 56 -1.84 2.37 16.26
C LEU A 56 -1.16 3.70 15.96
N ARG A 57 0.01 3.97 16.57
CA ARG A 57 0.81 5.15 16.26
C ARG A 57 1.28 5.13 14.81
N LEU A 58 1.82 4.00 14.34
CA LEU A 58 2.22 3.83 12.94
C LEU A 58 1.03 4.07 12.00
N GLU A 59 -0.11 3.43 12.26
CA GLU A 59 -1.33 3.58 11.45
C GLU A 59 -1.83 5.03 11.43
N THR A 60 -1.79 5.73 12.56
CA THR A 60 -2.18 7.15 12.67
C THR A 60 -1.28 8.04 11.81
N LEU A 61 0.03 7.82 11.81
CA LEU A 61 0.97 8.60 11.01
C LEU A 61 0.77 8.36 9.51
N LEU A 62 0.46 7.12 9.11
CA LEU A 62 0.11 6.79 7.73
C LEU A 62 -1.24 7.40 7.31
N ASP A 63 -2.21 7.48 8.21
CA ASP A 63 -3.46 8.22 7.97
C ASP A 63 -3.24 9.72 7.79
N GLN A 64 -2.30 10.33 8.51
CA GLN A 64 -1.93 11.73 8.29
C GLN A 64 -1.36 11.93 6.87
N ALA A 65 -0.51 11.01 6.40
CA ALA A 65 0.01 11.05 5.04
C ALA A 65 -1.11 10.88 3.99
N TYR A 66 -2.06 9.96 4.23
CA TYR A 66 -3.24 9.79 3.38
C TYR A 66 -4.13 11.05 3.32
N ALA A 67 -4.31 11.72 4.46
CA ALA A 67 -5.03 12.99 4.50
C ALA A 67 -4.31 14.06 3.67
N GLY A 68 -2.98 14.16 3.77
CA GLY A 68 -2.17 15.06 2.92
C GLY A 68 -2.25 14.72 1.43
N LEU A 69 -2.26 13.42 1.09
CA LEU A 69 -2.41 12.91 -0.27
C LEU A 69 -3.71 13.39 -0.92
N THR A 70 -4.82 13.32 -0.16
CA THR A 70 -6.18 13.56 -0.65
C THR A 70 -6.64 15.01 -0.53
N ALA A 71 -6.08 15.78 0.41
CA ALA A 71 -6.48 17.17 0.64
C ALA A 71 -6.16 18.11 -0.53
N SER A 72 -5.02 17.93 -1.18
CA SER A 72 -4.59 18.76 -2.31
C SER A 72 -3.61 18.01 -3.19
N PRO A 73 -3.60 18.25 -4.53
CA PRO A 73 -2.63 17.63 -5.43
C PRO A 73 -1.19 18.15 -5.31
N THR A 74 -0.98 19.24 -4.55
CA THR A 74 0.33 19.90 -4.38
C THR A 74 0.74 20.09 -2.92
N ALA A 75 -0.09 19.68 -1.97
CA ALA A 75 0.31 19.70 -0.56
C ALA A 75 1.37 18.64 -0.29
N ALA A 76 2.19 18.87 0.73
CA ALA A 76 3.10 17.85 1.24
C ALA A 76 2.28 16.64 1.71
N VAL A 77 2.67 15.46 1.25
CA VAL A 77 2.10 14.16 1.60
C VAL A 77 2.96 13.49 2.65
N PHE A 78 4.28 13.54 2.46
CA PHE A 78 5.23 12.79 3.28
C PHE A 78 6.49 13.61 3.55
N PRO A 79 6.35 14.79 4.20
CA PRO A 79 7.49 15.64 4.51
C PRO A 79 8.50 14.89 5.39
N PRO A 80 9.78 15.29 5.40
CA PRO A 80 10.84 14.55 6.10
C PRO A 80 10.53 14.22 7.56
N ILE A 81 9.92 15.15 8.29
CA ILE A 81 9.55 14.94 9.70
C ILE A 81 8.50 13.84 9.89
N LEU A 82 7.55 13.71 8.96
CA LEU A 82 6.56 12.64 8.98
C LEU A 82 7.18 11.32 8.56
N ALA A 83 8.06 11.33 7.56
CA ALA A 83 8.78 10.14 7.11
C ALA A 83 9.64 9.54 8.24
N GLU A 84 10.37 10.38 8.98
CA GLU A 84 11.15 9.97 10.15
C GLU A 84 10.25 9.41 11.26
N ALA A 85 9.11 10.07 11.55
CA ALA A 85 8.16 9.60 12.56
C ALA A 85 7.57 8.22 12.20
N VAL A 86 7.25 7.97 10.92
CA VAL A 86 6.77 6.67 10.43
C VAL A 86 7.86 5.61 10.54
N ALA A 87 9.09 5.92 10.16
CA ALA A 87 10.22 4.99 10.30
C ALA A 87 10.44 4.58 11.76
N GLN A 88 10.46 5.55 12.68
CA GLN A 88 10.59 5.27 14.12
C GLN A 88 9.43 4.45 14.67
N ALA A 89 8.19 4.75 14.26
CA ALA A 89 7.03 3.99 14.71
C ALA A 89 7.05 2.54 14.19
N ALA A 90 7.48 2.33 12.94
CA ALA A 90 7.63 1.00 12.36
C ALA A 90 8.73 0.18 13.06
N GLU A 91 9.87 0.81 13.38
CA GLU A 91 10.94 0.19 14.17
C GLU A 91 10.47 -0.18 15.58
N GLN A 92 9.74 0.72 16.25
CA GLN A 92 9.17 0.44 17.58
C GLN A 92 8.17 -0.72 17.53
N ALA A 93 7.25 -0.72 16.55
CA ALA A 93 6.32 -1.82 16.34
C ALA A 93 7.04 -3.15 16.06
N ALA A 94 8.14 -3.13 15.30
CA ALA A 94 8.95 -4.32 15.03
C ALA A 94 9.66 -4.84 16.28
N ALA A 95 10.10 -3.92 17.16
CA ALA A 95 10.80 -4.28 18.38
C ALA A 95 9.88 -4.93 19.41
N VAL A 96 8.64 -4.44 19.54
CA VAL A 96 7.66 -4.98 20.50
C VAL A 96 6.92 -6.21 19.97
N GLU A 97 6.65 -6.26 18.66
CA GLU A 97 5.90 -7.34 18.02
C GLU A 97 6.59 -7.78 16.70
N PRO A 98 7.72 -8.50 16.78
CA PRO A 98 8.53 -8.86 15.61
C PRO A 98 7.86 -9.84 14.65
N THR A 99 6.81 -10.53 15.12
CA THR A 99 6.03 -11.47 14.29
C THR A 99 4.91 -10.78 13.50
N TRP A 100 4.64 -9.51 13.79
CA TRP A 100 3.60 -8.75 13.12
C TRP A 100 4.04 -8.36 11.70
N ASN A 101 3.15 -8.59 10.73
CA ASN A 101 3.46 -8.38 9.32
C ASN A 101 3.43 -6.87 8.97
N GLN A 102 4.60 -6.32 8.66
CA GLN A 102 4.77 -4.90 8.34
C GLN A 102 4.73 -4.57 6.84
N ASP A 103 4.60 -5.56 5.96
CA ASP A 103 4.81 -5.37 4.53
C ASP A 103 3.83 -4.37 3.90
N ALA A 104 2.58 -4.37 4.34
CA ALA A 104 1.58 -3.42 3.87
C ALA A 104 1.96 -1.98 4.22
N TYR A 105 2.34 -1.71 5.46
CA TYR A 105 2.73 -0.39 5.95
C TYR A 105 4.00 0.14 5.27
N ARG A 106 4.98 -0.74 5.03
CA ARG A 106 6.20 -0.39 4.30
C ARG A 106 5.90 0.02 2.86
N ARG A 107 5.01 -0.71 2.17
CA ARG A 107 4.58 -0.37 0.81
C ARG A 107 3.74 0.91 0.76
N GLU A 108 2.88 1.13 1.75
CA GLU A 108 2.10 2.37 1.91
C GLU A 108 3.05 3.58 2.07
N ALA A 109 4.01 3.50 2.99
CA ALA A 109 5.00 4.56 3.20
C ALA A 109 5.86 4.85 1.96
N ALA A 110 6.27 3.80 1.22
CA ALA A 110 7.02 3.95 -0.02
C ALA A 110 6.20 4.67 -1.11
N PHE A 111 4.90 4.41 -1.19
CA PHE A 111 4.00 5.14 -2.09
C PHE A 111 3.94 6.63 -1.73
N TYR A 112 3.78 6.96 -0.44
CA TYR A 112 3.75 8.36 0.01
C TYR A 112 5.07 9.08 -0.24
N ALA A 113 6.22 8.42 -0.02
CA ALA A 113 7.53 8.98 -0.32
C ALA A 113 7.71 9.27 -1.83
N ALA A 114 7.25 8.37 -2.70
CA ALA A 114 7.29 8.56 -4.14
C ALA A 114 6.41 9.75 -4.59
N GLU A 115 5.22 9.88 -4.00
CA GLU A 115 4.31 10.99 -4.27
C GLU A 115 4.85 12.33 -3.74
N GLU A 116 5.50 12.34 -2.56
CA GLU A 116 6.18 13.52 -2.05
C GLU A 116 7.28 13.97 -3.00
N ALA A 117 8.15 13.06 -3.43
CA ALA A 117 9.22 13.38 -4.39
C ALA A 117 8.66 13.89 -5.73
N ARG A 118 7.49 13.41 -6.15
CA ARG A 118 6.79 13.89 -7.35
C ARG A 118 6.27 15.32 -7.18
N ARG A 119 5.75 15.67 -6.00
CA ARG A 119 5.17 17.00 -5.71
C ARG A 119 6.24 18.04 -5.37
N HIS A 120 7.29 17.61 -4.69
CA HIS A 120 8.36 18.45 -4.15
C HIS A 120 9.73 17.88 -4.57
N PRO A 121 10.08 17.95 -5.87
CA PRO A 121 11.36 17.45 -6.33
C PRO A 121 12.50 18.21 -5.66
N ALA A 122 13.53 17.48 -5.22
CA ALA A 122 14.74 18.08 -4.70
C ALA A 122 15.33 19.04 -5.76
N LYS A 123 15.65 20.28 -5.37
CA LYS A 123 16.30 21.21 -6.29
C LYS A 123 17.64 20.62 -6.72
N PRO A 124 17.94 20.56 -8.04
CA PRO A 124 19.27 20.17 -8.49
C PRO A 124 20.28 21.18 -7.92
N GLN A 125 21.32 20.66 -7.24
CA GLN A 125 22.47 21.48 -6.87
C GLN A 125 23.18 21.88 -8.19
N ARG A 126 23.33 23.19 -8.41
CA ARG A 126 24.09 23.75 -9.53
C ARG A 126 25.52 24.03 -9.10
#